data_AF-A0A2D7XW49-F1
#
_entry.id   AF-A0A2D7XW49-F1
#
_cell.length_a   1.000
_cell.length_b   1.000
_cell.length_c   1.000
_cell.angle_alpha   90.00
_cell.angle_beta   90.00
_cell.angle_gamma   90.00
#
_symmetry.space_group_name_H-M   'P 1'
#
loop_
_entity.id
_entity.type
_entity.pdbx_description
1 polymer ?
#
loop_
_entity_poly.entity_id
_entity_poly.type
_entity_poly.pdbx_seq_one_letter_code
_entity_poly.pdbx_strand_id
1 'polypeptide(L)'
;MIGFLKKALDNWPNSDLLLDDAEANAFKHEAPRLFRVLHFEKLQKEFREHDVKAMALKDKTHGRARTAVAFSIFGSTLLAISAFIPLEWLTPWISRIALLCTIVSLIWIGWQSFWGGNTRSEWLKLRYHCERLRQFHFQYIIQNWNAAIAAMDGGDDLNAFQKKRNTALKELSTSLGNSNHRYKEAINDIAQKKLWMCEKPDSEGSPELLSEDASDMLHAFHELRIGIQLRYSNENLREDRRGAGAKANLVEVAFRALPWMLLIFATIAFITSFNDQVWHTMSSVISIIIGAMALSAGVFIKVDRAIEERDRNEAYHARLLTLEAEFKSGSPEVKYAILRQMEAVSYEEMQSFLKTHERETTLL
;
A
#
# COMPACT_ATOMS: atom_id res chain seq x y z
N MET A 1 -1.77 -16.96 29.72
CA MET A 1 -0.92 -16.37 28.66
C MET A 1 -1.71 -15.47 27.69
N ILE A 2 -2.96 -15.82 27.34
CA ILE A 2 -3.82 -15.16 26.32
C ILE A 2 -4.03 -13.64 26.50
N GLY A 3 -4.04 -13.10 27.72
CA GLY A 3 -4.30 -11.67 27.94
C GLY A 3 -3.09 -10.74 27.69
N PHE A 4 -1.87 -11.27 27.66
CA PHE A 4 -0.64 -10.45 27.70
C PHE A 4 -0.08 -10.14 26.30
N LEU A 5 -0.01 -11.16 25.43
CA LEU A 5 0.42 -11.01 24.02
C LEU A 5 -0.42 -9.96 23.27
N LYS A 6 -1.72 -9.91 23.57
CA LYS A 6 -2.63 -8.90 23.04
C LYS A 6 -2.17 -7.47 23.35
N LYS A 7 -1.77 -7.21 24.60
CA LYS A 7 -1.37 -5.87 25.05
C LYS A 7 -0.04 -5.40 24.45
N ALA A 8 0.89 -6.32 24.17
CA ALA A 8 2.16 -6.01 23.52
C ALA A 8 1.96 -5.62 22.03
N LEU A 9 0.92 -6.15 21.38
CA LEU A 9 0.69 -6.00 19.94
C LEU A 9 -0.43 -4.98 19.59
N ASP A 10 -1.23 -4.55 20.55
CA ASP A 10 -2.46 -3.75 20.34
C ASP A 10 -2.25 -2.41 19.62
N ASN A 11 -1.05 -1.82 19.65
CA ASN A 11 -0.83 -0.44 19.19
C ASN A 11 -0.04 -0.29 17.89
N TRP A 12 0.37 -1.36 17.20
CA TRP A 12 1.46 -1.22 16.22
C TRP A 12 1.19 -1.70 14.79
N PRO A 13 1.52 -0.88 13.77
CA PRO A 13 1.51 -1.29 12.37
C PRO A 13 2.80 -2.04 11.97
N ASN A 14 2.64 -3.18 11.28
CA ASN A 14 3.71 -3.99 10.65
C ASN A 14 4.66 -4.80 11.57
N SER A 15 4.22 -5.26 12.75
CA SER A 15 5.02 -6.17 13.59
C SER A 15 4.89 -7.66 13.25
N ASP A 16 4.27 -8.01 12.11
CA ASP A 16 3.93 -9.40 11.77
C ASP A 16 5.16 -10.27 11.52
N LEU A 17 6.28 -9.65 11.17
CA LEU A 17 7.58 -10.28 11.03
C LEU A 17 8.54 -10.00 12.20
N LEU A 18 8.08 -9.38 13.29
CA LEU A 18 8.92 -8.97 14.43
C LEU A 18 10.14 -8.16 13.99
N LEU A 19 9.90 -7.13 13.16
CA LEU A 19 10.96 -6.30 12.60
C LEU A 19 11.55 -5.36 13.64
N ASP A 20 10.76 -4.76 14.53
CA ASP A 20 11.32 -3.86 15.54
C ASP A 20 12.09 -4.63 16.62
N ASP A 21 13.29 -4.18 16.95
CA ASP A 21 14.15 -4.88 17.91
C ASP A 21 13.57 -4.84 19.34
N ALA A 22 12.90 -3.75 19.73
CA ALA A 22 12.28 -3.66 21.04
C ALA A 22 11.09 -4.62 21.15
N GLU A 23 10.26 -4.70 20.11
CA GLU A 23 9.15 -5.65 20.02
C GLU A 23 9.63 -7.10 19.98
N ALA A 24 10.64 -7.39 19.17
CA ALA A 24 11.25 -8.72 19.09
C ALA A 24 11.79 -9.14 20.47
N ASN A 25 12.45 -8.24 21.19
CA ASN A 25 12.95 -8.51 22.54
C ASN A 25 11.82 -8.70 23.56
N ALA A 26 10.74 -7.92 23.49
CA ALA A 26 9.55 -8.10 24.32
C ALA A 26 8.90 -9.47 24.05
N PHE A 27 8.66 -9.81 22.78
CA PHE A 27 8.11 -11.10 22.37
C PHE A 27 9.01 -12.27 22.80
N LYS A 28 10.33 -12.11 22.70
CA LYS A 28 11.32 -13.11 23.19
C LYS A 28 11.21 -13.35 24.68
N HIS A 29 11.01 -12.30 25.47
CA HIS A 29 10.86 -12.41 26.92
C HIS A 29 9.53 -13.06 27.30
N GLU A 30 8.45 -12.70 26.61
CA GLU A 30 7.09 -13.15 26.91
C GLU A 30 6.81 -14.58 26.45
N ALA A 31 7.29 -14.94 25.26
CA ALA A 31 7.01 -16.20 24.59
C ALA A 31 8.29 -16.80 24.00
N PRO A 32 9.30 -17.15 24.84
CA PRO A 32 10.61 -17.58 24.37
C PRO A 32 10.59 -18.82 23.48
N ARG A 33 9.65 -19.75 23.71
CA ARG A 33 9.46 -20.96 22.90
C ARG A 33 8.94 -20.62 21.49
N LEU A 34 7.90 -19.79 21.40
CA LEU A 34 7.36 -19.29 20.14
C LEU A 34 8.37 -18.41 19.38
N PHE A 35 9.12 -17.56 20.09
CA PHE A 35 10.15 -16.70 19.49
C PHE A 35 11.19 -17.52 18.71
N ARG A 36 11.59 -18.71 19.16
CA ARG A 36 12.57 -19.56 18.44
C ARG A 36 12.13 -19.93 17.03
N VAL A 37 10.82 -20.05 16.82
CA VAL A 37 10.19 -20.49 15.56
C VAL A 37 9.74 -19.30 14.72
N LEU A 38 9.15 -18.29 15.37
CA LEU A 38 8.61 -17.09 14.72
C LEU A 38 9.67 -16.03 14.42
N HIS A 39 10.77 -15.99 15.17
CA HIS A 39 11.87 -15.10 14.81
C HIS A 39 12.66 -15.69 13.63
N PHE A 40 12.82 -14.90 12.56
CA PHE A 40 13.57 -15.33 11.39
C PHE A 40 14.47 -14.20 10.86
N GLU A 41 15.59 -13.98 11.54
CA GLU A 41 16.53 -12.89 11.28
C GLU A 41 16.93 -12.74 9.80
N LYS A 42 17.27 -13.83 9.11
CA LYS A 42 17.68 -13.77 7.70
C LYS A 42 16.59 -13.23 6.78
N LEU A 43 15.35 -13.67 6.99
CA LEU A 43 14.18 -13.18 6.24
C LEU A 43 13.92 -11.71 6.57
N GLN A 44 13.97 -11.34 7.85
CA GLN A 44 13.76 -9.95 8.29
C GLN A 44 14.80 -9.01 7.66
N LYS A 45 16.07 -9.42 7.61
CA LYS A 45 17.14 -8.65 6.96
C LYS A 45 16.84 -8.44 5.48
N GLU A 46 16.52 -9.51 4.74
CA GLU A 46 16.17 -9.41 3.32
C GLU A 46 14.95 -8.51 3.11
N PHE A 47 13.90 -8.66 3.93
CA PHE A 47 12.71 -7.83 3.89
C PHE A 47 13.04 -6.34 4.06
N ARG A 48 13.82 -5.97 5.09
CA ARG A 48 14.21 -4.56 5.33
C ARG A 48 14.98 -3.97 4.15
N GLU A 49 15.90 -4.73 3.56
CA GLU A 49 16.69 -4.26 2.41
C GLU A 49 15.79 -3.91 1.22
N HIS A 50 14.75 -4.70 0.97
CA HIS A 50 13.78 -4.41 -0.09
C HIS A 50 12.81 -3.30 0.29
N ASP A 51 12.31 -3.27 1.53
CA ASP A 51 11.33 -2.28 1.98
C ASP A 51 11.91 -0.87 2.03
N VAL A 52 13.16 -0.70 2.51
CA VAL A 52 13.86 0.60 2.48
C VAL A 52 13.97 1.13 1.05
N LYS A 53 14.35 0.27 0.10
CA LYS A 53 14.42 0.63 -1.33
C LYS A 53 13.03 0.98 -1.87
N ALA A 54 12.01 0.20 -1.50
CA ALA A 54 10.63 0.45 -1.92
C ALA A 54 10.12 1.80 -1.41
N MET A 55 10.35 2.13 -0.14
CA MET A 55 9.95 3.40 0.45
C MET A 55 10.69 4.58 -0.20
N ALA A 56 11.99 4.45 -0.47
CA ALA A 56 12.74 5.48 -1.18
C ALA A 56 12.18 5.75 -2.60
N LEU A 57 11.82 4.71 -3.35
CA LEU A 57 11.20 4.87 -4.67
C LEU A 57 9.77 5.44 -4.59
N LYS A 58 9.00 5.05 -3.58
CA LYS A 58 7.67 5.60 -3.30
C LYS A 58 7.74 7.10 -3.03
N ASP A 59 8.64 7.52 -2.14
CA ASP A 59 8.84 8.92 -1.78
C ASP A 59 9.34 9.74 -2.96
N LYS A 60 10.25 9.19 -3.77
CA LYS A 60 10.69 9.84 -5.01
C LYS A 60 9.53 10.05 -5.99
N THR A 61 8.66 9.06 -6.15
CA THR A 61 7.49 9.13 -7.04
C THR A 61 6.46 10.14 -6.53
N HIS A 62 6.13 10.07 -5.25
CA HIS A 62 5.17 10.98 -4.62
C HIS A 62 5.69 12.42 -4.52
N GLY A 63 6.96 12.62 -4.19
CA GLY A 63 7.58 13.94 -4.09
C GLY A 63 7.48 14.69 -5.42
N ARG A 64 7.79 14.02 -6.53
CA ARG A 64 7.67 14.58 -7.89
C ARG A 64 6.24 14.92 -8.27
N ALA A 65 5.26 14.11 -7.85
CA ALA A 65 3.85 14.41 -8.08
C ALA A 65 3.39 15.62 -7.26
N ARG A 66 3.86 15.76 -6.01
CA ARG A 66 3.55 16.91 -5.14
C ARG A 66 4.12 18.20 -5.70
N THR A 67 5.35 18.20 -6.22
CA THR A 67 5.94 19.42 -6.82
C THR A 67 5.16 19.88 -8.04
N ALA A 68 4.76 18.96 -8.93
CA ALA A 68 3.92 19.30 -10.08
C ALA A 68 2.60 19.95 -9.64
N VAL A 69 1.90 19.31 -8.70
CA VAL A 69 0.64 19.84 -8.16
C VAL A 69 0.85 21.21 -7.51
N ALA A 70 1.94 21.41 -6.76
CA ALA A 70 2.25 22.70 -6.16
C ALA A 70 2.47 23.79 -7.21
N PHE A 71 3.20 23.52 -8.29
CA PHE A 71 3.37 24.46 -9.41
C PHE A 71 2.05 24.75 -10.13
N SER A 72 1.20 23.73 -10.32
CA SER A 72 -0.13 23.92 -10.90
C SER A 72 -0.99 24.84 -10.03
N ILE A 73 -1.08 24.56 -8.73
CA ILE A 73 -1.87 25.37 -7.79
C ILE A 73 -1.32 26.79 -7.77
N PHE A 74 -0.01 26.95 -7.61
CA PHE A 74 0.63 28.27 -7.56
C PHE A 74 0.42 29.07 -8.85
N GLY A 75 0.59 28.44 -10.02
CA GLY A 75 0.35 29.06 -11.31
C GLY A 75 -1.10 29.49 -11.50
N SER A 76 -2.06 28.62 -11.20
CA SER A 76 -3.49 28.94 -11.27
C SER A 76 -3.89 30.05 -10.29
N THR A 77 -3.36 30.04 -9.07
CA THR A 77 -3.61 31.08 -8.07
C THR A 77 -3.04 32.43 -8.52
N LEU A 78 -1.80 32.46 -9.03
CA LEU A 78 -1.21 33.70 -9.56
C LEU A 78 -2.02 34.26 -10.73
N LEU A 79 -2.49 33.39 -11.63
CA LEU A 79 -3.31 33.82 -12.75
C LEU A 79 -4.63 34.44 -12.26
N ALA A 80 -5.30 33.79 -11.30
CA ALA A 80 -6.53 34.31 -10.70
C ALA A 80 -6.31 35.67 -10.03
N ILE A 81 -5.22 35.83 -9.26
CA ILE A 81 -4.89 37.08 -8.57
C ILE A 81 -4.55 38.19 -9.58
N SER A 82 -3.90 37.86 -10.70
CA SER A 82 -3.47 38.86 -11.69
C SER A 82 -4.62 39.69 -12.26
N ALA A 83 -5.83 39.14 -12.30
CA ALA A 83 -7.04 39.83 -12.76
C ALA A 83 -7.51 40.94 -11.80
N PHE A 84 -7.06 40.93 -10.55
CA PHE A 84 -7.48 41.88 -9.52
C PHE A 84 -6.42 42.93 -9.17
N ILE A 85 -5.24 42.87 -9.80
CA ILE A 85 -4.14 43.80 -9.51
C ILE A 85 -4.30 45.05 -10.40
N PRO A 86 -4.52 46.25 -9.82
CA PRO A 86 -4.74 47.47 -10.58
C PRO A 86 -3.45 48.10 -11.14
N LEU A 87 -2.34 47.34 -11.15
CA LEU A 87 -1.02 47.80 -11.60
C LEU A 87 -0.74 47.24 -12.98
N GLU A 88 -1.06 48.01 -14.03
CA GLU A 88 -0.94 47.60 -15.43
C GLU A 88 0.47 47.13 -15.83
N TRP A 89 1.52 47.67 -15.20
CA TRP A 89 2.90 47.27 -15.47
C TRP A 89 3.27 45.92 -14.83
N LEU A 90 2.60 45.52 -13.75
CA LEU A 90 2.89 44.31 -12.97
C LEU A 90 2.12 43.10 -13.49
N THR A 91 0.89 43.32 -13.97
CA THR A 91 0.00 42.26 -14.49
C THR A 91 0.68 41.40 -15.58
N PRO A 92 1.36 41.95 -16.60
CA PRO A 92 2.04 41.13 -17.62
C PRO A 92 3.11 40.21 -17.04
N TRP A 93 3.82 40.64 -15.99
CA TRP A 93 4.84 39.82 -15.34
C TRP A 93 4.21 38.68 -14.55
N ILE A 94 3.16 38.96 -13.77
CA ILE A 94 2.46 37.93 -13.00
C ILE A 94 1.83 36.89 -13.93
N SER A 95 1.17 37.31 -15.01
CA SER A 95 0.58 36.39 -15.98
C SER A 95 1.65 35.53 -16.67
N ARG A 96 2.82 36.09 -17.00
CA ARG A 96 3.96 35.31 -17.56
C ARG A 96 4.50 34.28 -16.56
N ILE A 97 4.67 34.66 -15.30
CA ILE A 97 5.10 33.74 -14.23
C ILE A 97 4.06 32.63 -14.03
N ALA A 98 2.78 32.98 -13.96
CA ALA A 98 1.67 32.04 -13.82
C ALA A 98 1.61 31.04 -14.99
N LEU A 99 1.75 31.54 -16.22
CA LEU A 99 1.82 30.72 -17.42
C LEU A 99 3.04 29.79 -17.39
N LEU A 100 4.22 30.31 -17.02
CA LEU A 100 5.44 29.51 -16.89
C LEU A 100 5.26 28.40 -15.85
N CYS A 101 4.72 28.69 -14.67
CA CYS A 101 4.44 27.68 -13.65
C CYS A 101 3.48 26.60 -14.15
N THR A 102 2.45 26.99 -14.91
CA THR A 102 1.47 26.06 -15.49
C THR A 102 2.12 25.18 -16.56
N ILE A 103 2.90 25.76 -17.47
CA ILE A 103 3.66 25.03 -18.51
C ILE A 103 4.65 24.06 -17.86
N VAL A 104 5.43 24.53 -16.88
CA VAL A 104 6.38 23.67 -16.14
C VAL A 104 5.65 22.53 -15.45
N SER A 105 4.50 22.78 -14.81
CA SER A 105 3.68 21.74 -14.21
C SER A 105 3.20 20.71 -15.24
N LEU A 106 2.69 21.15 -16.40
CA LEU A 106 2.21 20.25 -17.46
C LEU A 106 3.34 19.42 -18.06
N ILE A 107 4.47 20.06 -18.38
CA ILE A 107 5.68 19.36 -18.85
C ILE A 107 6.14 18.35 -17.80
N TRP A 108 6.13 18.74 -16.52
CA TRP A 108 6.55 17.86 -15.44
C TRP A 108 5.60 16.66 -15.28
N ILE A 109 4.28 16.87 -15.32
CA ILE A 109 3.28 15.79 -15.27
C ILE A 109 3.49 14.85 -16.46
N GLY A 110 3.60 15.38 -17.68
CA GLY A 110 3.86 14.59 -18.89
C GLY A 110 5.17 13.82 -18.80
N TRP A 111 6.25 14.47 -18.36
CA TRP A 111 7.55 13.82 -18.13
C TRP A 111 7.44 12.68 -17.12
N GLN A 112 6.72 12.88 -16.00
CA GLN A 112 6.49 11.82 -15.01
C GLN A 112 5.71 10.66 -15.60
N SER A 113 4.72 10.90 -16.45
CA SER A 113 3.98 9.84 -17.14
C SER A 113 4.91 9.02 -18.03
N PHE A 114 5.69 9.66 -18.90
CA PHE A 114 6.58 8.95 -19.84
C PHE A 114 7.79 8.27 -19.17
N TRP A 115 8.43 8.92 -18.19
CA TRP A 115 9.70 8.45 -17.61
C TRP A 115 9.55 7.83 -16.22
N GLY A 116 8.43 8.07 -15.54
CA GLY A 116 8.17 7.55 -14.20
C GLY A 116 7.84 6.05 -14.17
N GLY A 117 7.44 5.48 -15.31
CA GLY A 117 7.07 4.06 -15.42
C GLY A 117 8.12 3.09 -14.90
N ASN A 118 9.41 3.36 -15.17
CA ASN A 118 10.50 2.52 -14.65
C ASN A 118 10.63 2.61 -13.12
N THR A 119 10.56 3.81 -12.55
CA THR A 119 10.66 3.99 -11.08
C THR A 119 9.50 3.31 -10.37
N ARG A 120 8.29 3.44 -10.93
CA ARG A 120 7.08 2.82 -10.39
C ARG A 120 7.09 1.31 -10.55
N SER A 121 7.52 0.79 -11.70
CA SER A 121 7.67 -0.65 -11.92
C SER A 121 8.68 -1.27 -10.96
N GLU A 122 9.83 -0.62 -10.74
CA GLU A 122 10.81 -1.04 -9.72
C GLU A 122 10.22 -1.02 -8.31
N TRP A 123 9.47 0.03 -7.96
CA TRP A 123 8.76 0.09 -6.68
C TRP A 123 7.79 -1.08 -6.50
N LEU A 124 6.99 -1.39 -7.52
CA LEU A 124 6.04 -2.52 -7.47
C LEU A 124 6.73 -3.87 -7.36
N LYS A 125 7.88 -4.07 -8.03
CA LYS A 125 8.69 -5.28 -7.88
C LYS A 125 9.18 -5.47 -6.45
N LEU A 126 9.68 -4.40 -5.83
CA LEU A 126 10.15 -4.44 -4.45
C LEU A 126 9.00 -4.70 -3.46
N ARG A 127 7.82 -4.10 -3.69
CA ARG A 127 6.63 -4.40 -2.88
C ARG A 127 6.18 -5.85 -3.05
N TYR A 128 6.13 -6.36 -4.28
CA TYR A 128 5.89 -7.77 -4.55
C TYR A 128 6.88 -8.65 -3.75
N HIS A 129 8.18 -8.35 -3.82
CA HIS A 129 9.21 -9.10 -3.08
C HIS A 129 8.94 -9.10 -1.57
N CYS A 130 8.64 -7.94 -0.98
CA CYS A 130 8.32 -7.82 0.45
C CYS A 130 7.08 -8.64 0.83
N GLU A 131 5.99 -8.56 0.05
CA GLU A 131 4.77 -9.31 0.33
C GLU A 131 4.98 -10.83 0.19
N ARG A 132 5.80 -11.27 -0.78
CA ARG A 132 6.16 -12.68 -0.93
C ARG A 132 7.04 -13.18 0.21
N LEU A 133 8.01 -12.41 0.68
CA LEU A 133 8.78 -12.76 1.88
C LEU A 133 7.88 -12.88 3.11
N ARG A 134 6.95 -11.93 3.30
CA ARG A 134 5.97 -11.97 4.39
C ARG A 134 5.09 -13.22 4.31
N GLN A 135 4.49 -13.50 3.16
CA GLN A 135 3.69 -14.71 2.95
C GLN A 135 4.53 -15.97 3.17
N PHE A 136 5.77 -16.01 2.72
CA PHE A 136 6.64 -17.17 2.89
C PHE A 136 6.89 -17.47 4.36
N HIS A 137 7.06 -16.44 5.19
CA HIS A 137 7.22 -16.59 6.63
C HIS A 137 6.12 -17.46 7.24
N PHE A 138 4.86 -17.09 7.00
CA PHE A 138 3.69 -17.76 7.54
C PHE A 138 3.37 -19.07 6.82
N GLN A 139 3.41 -19.08 5.49
CA GLN A 139 3.15 -20.28 4.68
C GLN A 139 4.11 -21.42 5.01
N TYR A 140 5.40 -21.11 5.21
CA TYR A 140 6.40 -22.13 5.54
C TYR A 140 6.07 -22.83 6.87
N ILE A 141 5.74 -22.05 7.90
CA ILE A 141 5.39 -22.59 9.22
C ILE A 141 4.08 -23.37 9.14
N ILE A 142 3.05 -22.83 8.48
CA ILE A 142 1.77 -23.52 8.29
C ILE A 142 1.98 -24.87 7.62
N GLN A 143 2.76 -24.92 6.54
CA GLN A 143 3.03 -26.19 5.87
C GLN A 143 3.89 -27.15 6.70
N ASN A 144 4.82 -26.64 7.49
CA ASN A 144 5.70 -27.44 8.33
C ASN A 144 5.25 -27.43 9.80
N TRP A 145 3.94 -27.48 10.05
CA TRP A 145 3.33 -27.23 11.36
C TRP A 145 3.94 -28.10 12.46
N ASN A 146 3.97 -29.42 12.27
CA ASN A 146 4.48 -30.36 13.27
C ASN A 146 5.97 -30.12 13.57
N ALA A 147 6.79 -29.89 12.55
CA ALA A 147 8.20 -29.56 12.72
C ALA A 147 8.40 -28.20 13.41
N ALA A 148 7.50 -27.24 13.16
CA ALA A 148 7.51 -25.95 13.84
C ALA A 148 7.16 -26.09 15.33
N ILE A 149 6.19 -26.95 15.68
CA ILE A 149 5.85 -27.27 17.07
C ILE A 149 7.03 -27.95 17.77
N ALA A 150 7.61 -29.01 17.19
CA ALA A 150 8.78 -29.68 17.76
C ALA A 150 9.96 -28.72 17.98
N ALA A 151 10.18 -27.78 17.04
CA ALA A 151 11.22 -26.77 17.13
C ALA A 151 11.04 -25.76 18.29
N MET A 152 9.85 -25.65 18.89
CA MET A 152 9.61 -24.74 20.03
C MET A 152 10.46 -25.11 21.26
N ASP A 153 10.76 -26.40 21.44
CA ASP A 153 11.55 -26.90 22.56
C ASP A 153 13.06 -26.70 22.39
N GLY A 154 13.51 -26.40 21.17
CA GLY A 154 14.91 -26.12 20.86
C GLY A 154 15.65 -27.36 20.38
N GLY A 155 16.93 -27.47 20.74
CA GLY A 155 17.75 -28.65 20.43
C GLY A 155 17.91 -28.93 18.93
N ASP A 156 17.93 -30.22 18.60
CA ASP A 156 18.16 -30.70 17.23
C ASP A 156 17.00 -30.39 16.29
N ASP A 157 15.75 -30.42 16.78
CA ASP A 157 14.55 -30.11 15.99
C ASP A 157 14.56 -28.66 15.52
N LEU A 158 14.92 -27.73 16.40
CA LEU A 158 15.08 -26.31 16.03
C LEU A 158 16.17 -26.13 14.97
N ASN A 159 17.32 -26.79 15.15
CA ASN A 159 18.42 -26.71 14.18
C ASN A 159 18.01 -27.27 12.81
N ALA A 160 17.32 -28.40 12.79
CA ALA A 160 16.82 -29.03 11.57
C ALA A 160 15.78 -28.15 10.87
N PHE A 161 14.81 -27.61 11.63
CA PHE A 161 13.78 -26.70 11.13
C PHE A 161 14.41 -25.43 10.52
N GLN A 162 15.30 -24.76 11.26
CA GLN A 162 15.99 -23.56 10.78
C GLN A 162 16.85 -23.83 9.54
N LYS A 163 17.53 -24.99 9.47
CA LYS A 163 18.31 -25.38 8.30
C LYS A 163 17.43 -25.53 7.07
N LYS A 164 16.33 -26.30 7.15
CA LYS A 164 15.38 -26.47 6.04
C LYS A 164 14.77 -25.13 5.62
N ARG A 165 14.35 -24.31 6.60
CA ARG A 165 13.74 -23.00 6.35
C ARG A 165 14.70 -22.03 5.66
N ASN A 166 15.98 -22.03 6.05
CA ASN A 166 17.03 -21.25 5.42
C ASN A 166 17.27 -21.65 3.96
N THR A 167 17.27 -22.95 3.67
CA THR A 167 17.38 -23.46 2.30
C THR A 167 16.20 -23.00 1.44
N ALA A 168 14.98 -23.20 1.95
CA ALA A 168 13.76 -22.76 1.25
C ALA A 168 13.72 -21.25 1.01
N LEU A 169 14.18 -20.44 1.98
CA LEU A 169 14.32 -18.99 1.79
C LEU A 169 15.28 -18.68 0.65
N LYS A 170 16.47 -19.30 0.63
CA LYS A 170 17.47 -19.07 -0.42
C LYS A 170 16.93 -19.41 -1.81
N GLU A 171 16.20 -20.52 -1.94
CA GLU A 171 15.54 -20.92 -3.18
C GLU A 171 14.49 -19.88 -3.59
N LEU A 172 13.65 -19.43 -2.66
CA LEU A 172 12.68 -18.38 -2.89
C LEU A 172 13.35 -17.09 -3.37
N SER A 173 14.36 -16.59 -2.67
CA SER A 173 15.07 -15.34 -2.98
C SER A 173 15.72 -15.42 -4.36
N THR A 174 16.32 -16.57 -4.71
CA THR A 174 16.86 -16.83 -6.06
C THR A 174 15.75 -16.75 -7.11
N SER A 175 14.60 -17.34 -6.81
CA SER A 175 13.43 -17.32 -7.67
C SER A 175 12.90 -15.89 -7.86
N LEU A 176 12.79 -15.11 -6.77
CA LEU A 176 12.28 -13.75 -6.77
C LEU A 176 13.25 -12.75 -7.43
N GLY A 177 14.56 -13.03 -7.42
CA GLY A 177 15.57 -12.21 -8.10
C GLY A 177 15.29 -11.99 -9.60
N ASN A 178 14.60 -12.92 -10.25
CA ASN A 178 14.07 -12.78 -11.61
C ASN A 178 12.70 -12.06 -11.63
N SER A 179 12.58 -10.96 -10.88
CA SER A 179 11.31 -10.35 -10.47
C SER A 179 10.44 -9.84 -11.63
N ASN A 180 11.04 -9.36 -12.73
CA ASN A 180 10.32 -8.74 -13.86
C ASN A 180 9.20 -9.61 -14.43
N HIS A 181 9.46 -10.90 -14.62
CA HIS A 181 8.48 -11.84 -15.14
C HIS A 181 7.48 -12.23 -14.05
N ARG A 182 7.97 -12.47 -12.84
CA ARG A 182 7.19 -13.06 -11.75
C ARG A 182 6.13 -12.15 -11.17
N TYR A 183 6.39 -10.85 -11.03
CA TYR A 183 5.35 -9.95 -10.53
C TYR A 183 4.20 -9.81 -11.56
N LYS A 184 4.51 -9.81 -12.86
CA LYS A 184 3.50 -9.83 -13.93
C LYS A 184 2.74 -11.14 -14.01
N GLU A 185 3.41 -12.27 -13.82
CA GLU A 185 2.75 -13.57 -13.68
C GLU A 185 1.78 -13.55 -12.50
N ALA A 186 2.20 -13.02 -11.35
CA ALA A 186 1.35 -12.93 -10.18
C ALA A 186 0.09 -12.09 -10.45
N ILE A 187 0.19 -10.96 -11.15
CA ILE A 187 -0.98 -10.14 -11.53
C ILE A 187 -1.99 -10.94 -12.39
N ASN A 188 -1.50 -11.86 -13.22
CA ASN A 188 -2.32 -12.66 -14.14
C ASN A 188 -2.70 -14.05 -13.59
N ASP A 189 -2.30 -14.38 -12.37
CA ASP A 189 -2.54 -15.69 -11.75
C ASP A 189 -3.95 -15.79 -11.15
N ILE A 190 -4.96 -15.76 -12.01
CA ILE A 190 -6.39 -15.87 -11.64
C ILE A 190 -6.68 -17.19 -10.93
N ALA A 191 -6.00 -18.27 -11.34
CA ALA A 191 -6.17 -19.61 -10.77
C ALA A 191 -5.37 -19.83 -9.47
N GLN A 192 -4.67 -18.80 -8.96
CA GLN A 192 -3.88 -18.84 -7.74
C GLN A 192 -2.83 -19.98 -7.71
N LYS A 193 -2.29 -20.35 -8.87
CA LYS A 193 -1.29 -21.42 -9.00
C LYS A 193 0.00 -21.09 -8.27
N LYS A 194 0.27 -19.81 -8.02
CA LYS A 194 1.45 -19.31 -7.31
C LYS A 194 1.14 -18.90 -5.87
N LEU A 195 -0.06 -19.18 -5.34
CA LEU A 195 -0.42 -18.86 -3.96
C LEU A 195 0.64 -19.36 -2.97
N TRP A 196 0.92 -20.67 -3.02
CA TRP A 196 1.86 -21.33 -2.14
C TRP A 196 3.27 -21.33 -2.73
N MET A 197 4.25 -20.87 -1.94
CA MET A 197 5.67 -20.82 -2.34
C MET A 197 6.46 -22.07 -2.01
N CYS A 198 5.99 -22.78 -0.99
CA CYS A 198 6.61 -24.01 -0.53
C CYS A 198 5.79 -25.17 -1.11
N GLU A 199 6.51 -26.20 -1.58
CA GLU A 199 5.87 -27.45 -1.99
C GLU A 199 5.07 -28.02 -0.83
N LYS A 200 3.89 -28.57 -1.15
CA LYS A 200 3.08 -29.26 -0.14
C LYS A 200 3.97 -30.32 0.51
N PRO A 201 4.02 -30.41 1.86
CA PRO A 201 4.89 -31.36 2.52
C PRO A 201 4.71 -32.76 1.94
N ASP A 202 5.83 -33.46 1.76
CA ASP A 202 5.87 -34.88 1.44
C ASP A 202 5.28 -35.68 2.61
N SER A 203 3.95 -35.71 2.73
CA SER A 203 3.18 -36.74 3.44
C SER A 203 3.35 -36.93 4.97
N GLU A 204 4.01 -36.07 5.73
CA GLU A 204 4.12 -36.22 7.20
C GLU A 204 2.83 -35.82 7.95
N GLY A 205 1.79 -36.65 7.82
CA GLY A 205 0.63 -36.68 8.72
C GLY A 205 -0.30 -35.46 8.68
N SER A 206 -1.44 -35.60 9.35
CA SER A 206 -2.28 -34.44 9.68
C SER A 206 -1.54 -33.54 10.68
N PRO A 207 -1.76 -32.21 10.67
CA PRO A 207 -1.17 -31.34 11.66
C PRO A 207 -1.64 -31.76 13.07
N GLU A 208 -0.71 -31.77 14.03
CA GLU A 208 -1.01 -31.96 15.44
C GLU A 208 -1.57 -30.65 15.98
N LEU A 209 -2.89 -30.64 16.25
CA LEU A 209 -3.63 -29.43 16.61
C LEU A 209 -4.17 -29.43 18.05
N LEU A 210 -4.05 -30.55 18.76
CA LEU A 210 -4.60 -30.74 20.10
C LEU A 210 -3.57 -30.52 21.21
N SER A 211 -2.29 -30.35 20.89
CA SER A 211 -1.25 -30.07 21.88
C SER A 211 -1.34 -28.63 22.41
N GLU A 212 -0.84 -28.39 23.62
CA GLU A 212 -0.77 -27.05 24.21
C GLU A 212 0.06 -26.10 23.34
N ASP A 213 1.17 -26.60 22.79
CA ASP A 213 2.04 -25.84 21.89
C ASP A 213 1.35 -25.47 20.58
N ALA A 214 0.52 -26.36 20.03
CA ALA A 214 -0.29 -26.05 18.86
C ALA A 214 -1.32 -24.96 19.16
N SER A 215 -1.93 -24.97 20.34
CA SER A 215 -2.84 -23.91 20.79
C SER A 215 -2.12 -22.56 20.91
N ASP A 216 -0.93 -22.55 21.50
CA ASP A 216 -0.09 -21.34 21.63
C ASP A 216 0.34 -20.81 20.26
N MET A 217 0.75 -21.69 19.34
CA MET A 217 1.10 -21.32 17.97
C MET A 217 -0.11 -20.76 17.20
N LEU A 218 -1.28 -21.38 17.30
CA LEU A 218 -2.52 -20.87 16.70
C LEU A 218 -2.84 -19.46 17.21
N HIS A 219 -2.72 -19.23 18.51
CA HIS A 219 -2.95 -17.92 19.10
C HIS A 219 -1.92 -16.88 18.64
N ALA A 220 -0.64 -17.25 18.58
CA ALA A 220 0.41 -16.35 18.08
C ALA A 220 0.16 -15.98 16.60
N PHE A 221 -0.22 -16.94 15.77
CA PHE A 221 -0.59 -16.70 14.37
C PHE A 221 -1.81 -15.81 14.24
N HIS A 222 -2.82 -15.99 15.09
CA HIS A 222 -4.00 -15.14 15.10
C HIS A 222 -3.62 -13.67 15.34
N GLU A 223 -2.83 -13.39 16.38
CA GLU A 223 -2.41 -12.03 16.72
C GLU A 223 -1.46 -11.42 15.68
N LEU A 224 -0.43 -12.16 15.25
CA LEU A 224 0.59 -11.68 14.32
C LEU A 224 0.08 -11.57 12.89
N ARG A 225 -0.82 -12.47 12.46
CA ARG A 225 -1.25 -12.52 11.05
C ARG A 225 -2.59 -11.85 10.83
N ILE A 226 -3.63 -12.27 11.54
CA ILE A 226 -4.98 -11.72 11.33
C ILE A 226 -5.11 -10.39 12.07
N GLY A 227 -4.71 -10.33 13.34
CA GLY A 227 -4.80 -9.14 14.18
C GLY A 227 -4.05 -7.94 13.59
N ILE A 228 -2.80 -8.11 13.15
CA ILE A 228 -2.01 -7.03 12.53
C ILE A 228 -2.63 -6.57 11.21
N GLN A 229 -3.10 -7.48 10.35
CA GLN A 229 -3.71 -7.11 9.07
C GLN A 229 -5.06 -6.41 9.27
N LEU A 230 -5.81 -6.77 10.30
CA LEU A 230 -7.02 -6.04 10.72
C LEU A 230 -6.69 -4.63 11.19
N ARG A 231 -5.66 -4.45 12.03
CA ARG A 231 -5.22 -3.12 12.47
C ARG A 231 -4.76 -2.27 11.28
N TYR A 232 -3.91 -2.84 10.42
CA TYR A 232 -3.40 -2.17 9.23
C TYR A 232 -4.53 -1.74 8.27
N SER A 233 -5.46 -2.64 7.97
CA SER A 233 -6.61 -2.31 7.11
C SER A 233 -7.52 -1.26 7.75
N ASN A 234 -7.79 -1.36 9.05
CA ASN A 234 -8.55 -0.36 9.78
C ASN A 234 -7.87 1.02 9.75
N GLU A 235 -6.55 1.09 9.97
CA GLU A 235 -5.78 2.33 9.86
C GLU A 235 -5.86 2.97 8.47
N ASN A 236 -5.83 2.16 7.40
CA ASN A 236 -6.00 2.67 6.04
C ASN A 236 -7.40 3.21 5.78
N LEU A 237 -8.42 2.66 6.45
CA LEU A 237 -9.82 3.07 6.33
C LEU A 237 -10.21 4.24 7.22
N ARG A 238 -9.43 4.56 8.26
CA ARG A 238 -9.70 5.70 9.14
C ARG A 238 -9.84 7.00 8.33
N GLU A 239 -10.86 7.78 8.68
CA GLU A 239 -11.11 9.11 8.11
C GLU A 239 -10.14 10.19 8.63
N ASP A 240 -9.10 9.82 9.37
CA ASP A 240 -8.06 10.76 9.76
C ASP A 240 -7.22 11.19 8.54
N ARG A 241 -6.66 12.41 8.59
CA ARG A 241 -6.03 13.14 7.46
C ARG A 241 -5.00 12.37 6.61
N ARG A 242 -4.59 11.17 7.00
CA ARG A 242 -3.57 10.36 6.32
C ARG A 242 -4.13 9.08 5.68
N GLY A 243 -5.28 8.58 6.12
CA GLY A 243 -5.93 7.38 5.59
C GLY A 243 -6.40 7.51 4.13
N ALA A 244 -6.65 6.37 3.48
CA ALA A 244 -7.23 6.33 2.14
C ALA A 244 -8.64 6.96 2.14
N GLY A 245 -9.43 6.70 3.19
CA GLY A 245 -10.75 7.29 3.38
C GLY A 245 -10.74 8.82 3.40
N ALA A 246 -9.82 9.44 4.17
CA ALA A 246 -9.72 10.89 4.22
C ALA A 246 -9.25 11.51 2.90
N LYS A 247 -8.34 10.84 2.17
CA LYS A 247 -7.91 11.29 0.84
C LYS A 247 -9.06 11.23 -0.15
N ALA A 248 -9.82 10.13 -0.16
CA ALA A 248 -11.00 9.99 -1.00
C ALA A 248 -12.03 11.10 -0.71
N ASN A 249 -12.33 11.34 0.58
CA ASN A 249 -13.26 12.39 1.00
C ASN A 249 -12.76 13.80 0.62
N LEU A 250 -11.48 14.13 0.87
CA LEU A 250 -10.90 15.42 0.48
C LEU A 250 -11.01 15.64 -1.04
N VAL A 251 -10.70 14.60 -1.81
CA VAL A 251 -10.74 14.63 -3.26
C VAL A 251 -12.19 14.74 -3.77
N GLU A 252 -13.14 14.07 -3.13
CA GLU A 252 -14.58 14.20 -3.42
C GLU A 252 -15.11 15.60 -3.10
N VAL A 253 -14.72 16.19 -1.96
CA VAL A 253 -15.08 17.57 -1.60
C VAL A 253 -14.48 18.57 -2.59
N ALA A 254 -13.20 18.41 -2.94
CA ALA A 254 -12.55 19.24 -3.95
C ALA A 254 -13.25 19.14 -5.31
N PHE A 255 -13.68 17.93 -5.68
CA PHE A 255 -14.43 17.67 -6.89
C PHE A 255 -15.81 18.35 -6.89
N ARG A 256 -16.56 18.25 -5.78
CA ARG A 256 -17.85 18.94 -5.62
C ARG A 256 -17.71 20.45 -5.62
N ALA A 257 -16.60 21.00 -5.11
CA ALA A 257 -16.32 22.43 -5.11
C ALA A 257 -15.91 22.97 -6.49
N LEU A 258 -15.36 22.14 -7.36
CA LEU A 258 -14.78 22.56 -8.64
C LEU A 258 -15.79 23.18 -9.62
N PRO A 259 -17.00 22.63 -9.83
CA PRO A 259 -18.04 23.28 -10.63
C PRO A 259 -18.43 24.66 -10.09
N TRP A 260 -18.48 24.84 -8.77
CA TRP A 260 -18.77 26.13 -8.15
C TRP A 260 -17.67 27.14 -8.39
N MET A 261 -16.40 26.73 -8.27
CA MET A 261 -15.27 27.59 -8.60
C MET A 261 -15.32 28.01 -10.08
N LEU A 262 -15.55 27.05 -10.99
CA LEU A 262 -15.72 27.31 -12.42
C LEU A 262 -16.83 28.32 -12.71
N LEU A 263 -17.99 28.16 -12.06
CA LEU A 263 -19.14 29.06 -12.22
C LEU A 263 -18.83 30.47 -11.74
N ILE A 264 -18.18 30.59 -10.58
CA ILE A 264 -17.74 31.88 -10.02
C ILE A 264 -16.77 32.56 -10.98
N PHE A 265 -15.75 31.85 -11.48
CA PHE A 265 -14.80 32.39 -12.44
C PHE A 265 -15.46 32.79 -13.76
N ALA A 266 -16.38 31.96 -14.29
CA ALA A 266 -17.13 32.28 -15.51
C ALA A 266 -18.02 33.52 -15.34
N THR A 267 -18.58 33.72 -14.15
CA THR A 267 -19.42 34.88 -13.82
C THR A 267 -18.57 36.15 -13.71
N ILE A 268 -17.43 36.09 -13.02
CA ILE A 268 -16.48 37.21 -12.94
C ILE A 268 -16.00 37.59 -14.35
N ALA A 269 -15.58 36.60 -15.14
CA ALA A 269 -15.22 36.74 -16.53
C ALA A 269 -16.30 37.46 -17.35
N PHE A 270 -17.54 36.99 -17.26
CA PHE A 270 -18.69 37.59 -17.95
C PHE A 270 -18.89 39.05 -17.55
N ILE A 271 -18.88 39.37 -16.25
CA ILE A 271 -19.02 40.75 -15.75
C ILE A 271 -17.89 41.64 -16.29
N THR A 272 -16.64 41.17 -16.28
CA THR A 272 -15.48 41.93 -16.78
C THR A 272 -15.46 42.10 -18.30
N SER A 273 -16.24 41.31 -19.05
CA SER A 273 -16.30 41.41 -20.52
C SER A 273 -17.03 42.65 -21.03
N PHE A 274 -17.81 43.31 -20.15
CA PHE A 274 -18.49 44.57 -20.46
C PHE A 274 -17.57 45.81 -20.35
N ASN A 275 -16.30 45.64 -19.96
CA ASN A 275 -15.27 46.69 -20.07
C ASN A 275 -14.57 46.62 -21.43
N ASP A 276 -14.21 47.77 -22.01
CA ASP A 276 -13.58 47.93 -23.34
C ASP A 276 -12.23 47.19 -23.55
N GLN A 277 -11.73 46.45 -22.55
CA GLN A 277 -10.53 45.61 -22.60
C GLN A 277 -10.80 44.15 -23.01
N VAL A 278 -11.72 43.94 -23.94
CA VAL A 278 -12.25 42.63 -24.37
C VAL A 278 -11.18 41.57 -24.66
N TRP A 279 -10.03 41.93 -25.26
CA TRP A 279 -8.97 40.99 -25.61
C TRP A 279 -8.18 40.45 -24.40
N HIS A 280 -7.94 41.28 -23.38
CA HIS A 280 -7.30 40.84 -22.14
C HIS A 280 -8.24 39.97 -21.32
N THR A 281 -9.54 40.29 -21.36
CA THR A 281 -10.57 39.47 -20.74
C THR A 281 -10.68 38.10 -21.41
N MET A 282 -10.80 38.01 -22.74
CA MET A 282 -10.92 36.72 -23.44
C MET A 282 -9.73 35.77 -23.22
N SER A 283 -8.50 36.29 -23.28
CA SER A 283 -7.30 35.48 -23.04
C SER A 283 -7.20 34.96 -21.60
N SER A 284 -7.61 35.77 -20.63
CA SER A 284 -7.69 35.37 -19.21
C SER A 284 -8.75 34.29 -19.00
N VAL A 285 -9.92 34.44 -19.64
CA VAL A 285 -11.01 33.45 -19.57
C VAL A 285 -10.60 32.10 -20.14
N ILE A 286 -10.02 32.08 -21.34
CA ILE A 286 -9.55 30.84 -21.97
C ILE A 286 -8.49 30.17 -21.08
N SER A 287 -7.57 30.96 -20.51
CA SER A 287 -6.52 30.43 -19.63
C SER A 287 -7.09 29.85 -18.32
N ILE A 288 -8.11 30.48 -17.75
CA ILE A 288 -8.82 29.97 -16.58
C ILE A 288 -9.56 28.67 -16.91
N ILE A 289 -10.24 28.60 -18.06
CA ILE A 289 -10.95 27.39 -18.51
C ILE A 289 -9.96 26.25 -18.72
N ILE A 290 -8.85 26.48 -19.44
CA ILE A 290 -7.83 25.45 -19.68
C ILE A 290 -7.20 25.01 -18.35
N GLY A 291 -6.85 25.94 -17.47
CA GLY A 291 -6.31 25.64 -16.15
C GLY A 291 -7.28 24.82 -15.29
N ALA A 292 -8.56 25.18 -15.32
CA ALA A 292 -9.59 24.45 -14.60
C ALA A 292 -9.87 23.07 -15.22
N MET A 293 -9.86 22.91 -16.54
CA MET A 293 -9.98 21.61 -17.20
C MET A 293 -8.80 20.71 -16.88
N ALA A 294 -7.57 21.25 -16.87
CA ALA A 294 -6.37 20.50 -16.49
C ALA A 294 -6.41 20.06 -15.02
N LEU A 295 -6.80 20.97 -14.10
CA LEU A 295 -7.02 20.64 -12.69
C LEU A 295 -8.13 19.59 -12.52
N SER A 296 -9.24 19.72 -13.25
CA SER A 296 -10.36 18.79 -13.22
C SER A 296 -9.92 17.40 -13.65
N ALA A 297 -9.25 17.26 -14.81
CA ALA A 297 -8.77 15.98 -15.31
C ALA A 297 -7.79 15.32 -14.32
N GLY A 298 -6.86 16.11 -13.75
CA GLY A 298 -5.93 15.62 -12.74
C GLY A 298 -6.60 15.19 -11.43
N VAL A 299 -7.69 15.88 -11.03
CA VAL A 299 -8.50 15.51 -9.88
C VAL A 299 -9.32 14.25 -10.18
N PHE A 300 -10.04 14.18 -11.31
CA PHE A 300 -10.83 13.02 -11.72
C PHE A 300 -10.03 11.72 -11.66
N ILE A 301 -8.83 11.71 -12.25
CA ILE A 301 -7.94 10.55 -12.25
C ILE A 301 -7.55 10.16 -10.82
N LYS A 302 -7.39 11.11 -9.90
CA LYS A 302 -7.08 10.84 -8.49
C LYS A 302 -8.30 10.45 -7.66
N VAL A 303 -9.50 10.96 -7.99
CA VAL A 303 -10.77 10.60 -7.36
C VAL A 303 -11.01 9.12 -7.57
N ASP A 304 -11.02 8.69 -8.83
CA ASP A 304 -11.29 7.32 -9.22
C ASP A 304 -10.33 6.35 -8.53
N ARG A 305 -9.03 6.71 -8.48
CA ARG A 305 -8.00 5.94 -7.76
C ARG A 305 -8.23 5.87 -6.26
N ALA A 306 -8.57 6.99 -5.63
CA ALA A 306 -8.78 7.03 -4.19
C ALA A 306 -10.01 6.21 -3.79
N ILE A 307 -11.04 6.19 -4.64
CA ILE A 307 -12.22 5.35 -4.47
C ILE A 307 -11.87 3.88 -4.68
N GLU A 308 -11.20 3.51 -5.78
CA GLU A 308 -10.78 2.11 -6.04
C GLU A 308 -9.91 1.56 -4.90
N GLU A 309 -8.96 2.37 -4.40
CA GLU A 309 -8.11 2.00 -3.27
C GLU A 309 -8.91 1.84 -1.96
N ARG A 310 -9.88 2.73 -1.70
CA ARG A 310 -10.76 2.62 -0.53
C ARG A 310 -11.60 1.35 -0.63
N ASP A 311 -12.30 1.15 -1.74
CA ASP A 311 -13.19 0.02 -1.96
C ASP A 311 -12.42 -1.32 -1.88
N ARG A 312 -11.18 -1.37 -2.39
CA ARG A 312 -10.28 -2.52 -2.20
C ARG A 312 -9.98 -2.78 -0.73
N ASN A 313 -9.58 -1.75 0.02
CA ASN A 313 -9.28 -1.89 1.45
C ASN A 313 -10.52 -2.27 2.28
N GLU A 314 -11.70 -1.75 1.93
CA GLU A 314 -12.97 -2.13 2.57
C GLU A 314 -13.31 -3.60 2.32
N ALA A 315 -13.19 -4.06 1.07
CA ALA A 315 -13.41 -5.45 0.72
C ALA A 315 -12.42 -6.40 1.43
N TYR A 316 -11.15 -6.01 1.51
CA TYR A 316 -10.13 -6.75 2.25
C TYR A 316 -10.45 -6.79 3.74
N HIS A 317 -10.76 -5.64 4.36
CA HIS A 317 -11.12 -5.55 5.77
C HIS A 317 -12.34 -6.40 6.13
N ALA A 318 -13.39 -6.37 5.30
CA ALA A 318 -14.58 -7.19 5.51
C ALA A 318 -14.25 -8.69 5.51
N ARG A 319 -13.38 -9.15 4.60
CA ARG A 319 -12.93 -10.55 4.56
C ARG A 319 -12.14 -10.91 5.81
N LEU A 320 -11.25 -10.03 6.29
CA LEU A 320 -10.51 -10.25 7.52
C LEU A 320 -11.42 -10.36 8.73
N LEU A 321 -12.47 -9.54 8.83
CA LEU A 321 -13.45 -9.62 9.92
C LEU A 321 -14.21 -10.96 9.92
N THR A 322 -14.55 -11.48 8.75
CA THR A 322 -15.15 -12.82 8.63
C THR A 322 -14.20 -13.91 9.11
N LEU A 323 -12.95 -13.91 8.64
CA LEU A 323 -11.93 -14.87 9.08
C LEU A 323 -11.67 -14.78 10.58
N GLU A 324 -11.63 -13.58 11.14
CA GLU A 324 -11.46 -13.33 12.58
C GLU A 324 -12.59 -13.93 13.41
N ALA A 325 -13.84 -13.75 12.96
CA ALA A 325 -15.01 -14.30 13.64
C ALA A 325 -15.02 -15.84 13.59
N GLU A 326 -14.73 -16.42 12.43
CA GLU A 326 -14.61 -17.87 12.23
C GLU A 326 -13.45 -18.46 13.03
N PHE A 327 -12.29 -17.78 13.08
CA PHE A 327 -11.15 -18.19 13.87
C PHE A 327 -11.50 -18.23 15.37
N LYS A 328 -12.13 -17.17 15.90
CA LYS A 328 -12.47 -17.07 17.33
C LYS A 328 -13.46 -18.14 17.80
N SER A 329 -14.41 -18.52 16.94
CA SER A 329 -15.48 -19.47 17.25
C SER A 329 -15.16 -20.92 16.85
N GLY A 330 -14.16 -21.13 15.98
CA GLY A 330 -13.83 -22.43 15.41
C GLY A 330 -13.07 -23.37 16.35
N SER A 331 -13.15 -24.67 16.04
CA SER A 331 -12.27 -25.70 16.61
C SER A 331 -10.81 -25.49 16.16
N PRO A 332 -9.81 -26.16 16.76
CA PRO A 332 -8.42 -26.09 16.31
C PRO A 332 -8.22 -26.39 14.81
N GLU A 333 -8.97 -27.34 14.26
CA GLU A 333 -8.96 -27.70 12.83
C GLU A 333 -9.48 -26.55 11.96
N VAL A 334 -10.58 -25.93 12.39
CA VAL A 334 -11.14 -24.75 11.72
C VAL A 334 -10.15 -23.60 11.79
N LYS A 335 -9.59 -23.31 12.96
CA LYS A 335 -8.57 -22.25 13.14
C LYS A 335 -7.39 -22.44 12.20
N TYR A 336 -6.84 -23.64 12.12
CA TYR A 336 -5.74 -23.96 11.20
C TYR A 336 -6.16 -23.78 9.72
N ALA A 337 -7.37 -24.20 9.35
CA ALA A 337 -7.89 -23.97 8.00
C ALA A 337 -8.04 -22.47 7.69
N ILE A 338 -8.49 -21.66 8.65
CA ILE A 338 -8.58 -20.20 8.53
C ILE A 338 -7.20 -19.58 8.32
N LEU A 339 -6.14 -20.05 8.99
CA LEU A 339 -4.77 -19.56 8.72
C LEU A 339 -4.35 -19.82 7.26
N ARG A 340 -4.73 -20.96 6.68
CA ARG A 340 -4.48 -21.25 5.26
C ARG A 340 -5.28 -20.34 4.34
N GLN A 341 -6.55 -20.09 4.67
CA GLN A 341 -7.42 -19.19 3.93
C GLN A 341 -6.95 -17.73 4.00
N MET A 342 -6.40 -17.32 5.15
CA MET A 342 -5.82 -16.00 5.34
C MET A 342 -4.65 -15.74 4.37
N GLU A 343 -3.83 -16.76 4.08
CA GLU A 343 -2.78 -16.64 3.07
C GLU A 343 -3.33 -16.48 1.64
N ALA A 344 -4.45 -17.13 1.32
CA ALA A 344 -5.16 -16.92 0.06
C ALA A 344 -5.70 -15.49 -0.06
N VAL A 345 -6.38 -15.00 0.98
CA VAL A 345 -6.90 -13.63 1.04
C VAL A 345 -5.78 -12.59 0.95
N SER A 346 -4.65 -12.84 1.61
CA SER A 346 -3.47 -11.95 1.54
C SER A 346 -2.83 -11.96 0.15
N TYR A 347 -2.86 -13.09 -0.56
CA TYR A 347 -2.35 -13.19 -1.93
C TYR A 347 -3.24 -12.47 -2.93
N GLU A 348 -4.56 -12.63 -2.82
CA GLU A 348 -5.53 -11.89 -3.63
C GLU A 348 -5.40 -10.37 -3.42
N GLU A 349 -5.23 -9.92 -2.17
CA GLU A 349 -5.00 -8.50 -1.89
C GLU A 349 -3.71 -8.00 -2.52
N MET A 350 -2.61 -8.75 -2.42
CA MET A 350 -1.36 -8.41 -3.11
C MET A 350 -1.56 -8.32 -4.63
N GLN A 351 -2.27 -9.26 -5.25
CA GLN A 351 -2.57 -9.23 -6.69
C GLN A 351 -3.39 -8.00 -7.07
N SER A 352 -4.44 -7.72 -6.29
CA SER A 352 -5.32 -6.56 -6.49
C SER A 352 -4.52 -5.25 -6.36
N PHE A 353 -3.70 -5.13 -5.32
CA PHE A 353 -2.77 -4.00 -5.13
C PHE A 353 -1.86 -3.80 -6.35
N LEU A 354 -1.18 -4.87 -6.80
CA LEU A 354 -0.28 -4.79 -7.94
C LEU A 354 -1.01 -4.41 -9.23
N LYS A 355 -2.20 -4.95 -9.46
CA LYS A 355 -3.02 -4.69 -10.65
C LYS A 355 -3.52 -3.25 -10.72
N THR A 356 -4.06 -2.73 -9.61
CA THR A 356 -4.50 -1.32 -9.51
C THR A 356 -3.32 -0.39 -9.80
N HIS A 357 -2.14 -0.67 -9.22
CA HIS A 357 -0.97 0.20 -9.40
C HIS A 357 -0.22 -0.01 -10.73
N GLU A 358 -0.35 -1.17 -11.39
CA GLU A 358 0.19 -1.42 -12.74
C GLU A 358 -0.63 -0.70 -13.81
N ARG A 359 -1.97 -0.76 -13.74
CA ARG A 359 -2.87 -0.03 -14.67
C ARG A 359 -2.58 1.47 -14.70
N GLU A 360 -2.20 2.03 -13.57
CA GLU A 360 -1.75 3.42 -13.49
C GLU A 360 -0.51 3.72 -14.33
N THR A 361 0.30 2.72 -14.67
CA THR A 361 1.48 2.87 -15.53
C THR A 361 1.11 2.85 -17.02
N THR A 362 -0.01 2.24 -17.40
CA THR A 362 -0.44 2.07 -18.81
C THR A 362 -1.45 3.13 -19.27
N LEU A 363 -2.19 3.76 -18.36
CA LEU A 363 -3.15 4.84 -18.67
C LEU A 363 -2.53 6.25 -18.69
N LEU A 364 -1.24 6.35 -18.40
CA LEU A 364 -0.45 7.60 -18.41
C LEU A 364 0.59 7.52 -19.51
#